data_AF-N0B8Z5-F1
#
_entry.id   AF-N0B8Z5-F1
#
_cell.length_a   1.000
_cell.length_b   1.000
_cell.length_c   1.000
_cell.angle_alpha   90.00
_cell.angle_beta   90.00
_cell.angle_gamma   90.00
#
_symmetry.space_group_name_H-M   'P 1'
#
loop_
_entity.id
_entity.type
_entity.pdbx_description
1 polymer ?
#
loop_
_entity_poly.entity_id
_entity_poly.type
_entity_poly.pdbx_seq_one_letter_code
_entity_poly.pdbx_strand_id
1 'polypeptide(L)'
;MGDVMANFTTHIAVGTVVSGALATLTLAANVVAPENLVAVTMAGVLGSVLPDIDLKDSRPSRAMFAGLAIFFSFAVLFTAATKFSIAELWILWLGTLLLVRYGLHMVFHRISVHRGIWHSILAAVFCAVATAVVFQHMLNKPAGVAWLGGAFMFVGYLTHLTLDEIYSVDVMDTRLKSSFGTALKFFDHRHFYASLGMAAATLGAIVVSPPTNTFVDGLSSRSLWSGLEQRLLPPDKWFGLVETPRMARRNDDDKATGVVTGSVNQGAVTENGSDAGTLISEPASTPEAIPSPADTPAVSVPSENASP
;
A
#
# COMPACT_ATOMS: atom_id res chain seq x y z
N MET A 1 25.96 -18.44 -24.08
CA MET A 1 26.06 -17.69 -22.82
C MET A 1 25.40 -16.35 -23.07
N GLY A 2 24.38 -15.99 -22.29
CA GLY A 2 23.72 -14.68 -22.41
C GLY A 2 24.28 -13.76 -21.34
N ASP A 3 24.69 -12.55 -21.73
CA ASP A 3 25.20 -11.55 -20.79
C ASP A 3 24.12 -11.22 -19.76
N VAL A 4 24.44 -11.43 -18.48
CA VAL A 4 23.49 -11.28 -17.37
C VAL A 4 23.42 -9.83 -16.95
N MET A 5 22.82 -8.99 -17.81
CA MET A 5 22.17 -7.77 -17.33
C MET A 5 20.91 -8.19 -16.55
N ALA A 6 20.63 -7.57 -15.41
CA ALA A 6 19.39 -7.84 -14.68
C ALA A 6 18.19 -7.48 -15.57
N ASN A 7 17.48 -8.49 -16.07
CA ASN A 7 16.30 -8.23 -16.90
C ASN A 7 15.11 -7.85 -16.01
N PHE A 8 14.07 -7.29 -16.63
CA PHE A 8 12.83 -6.87 -15.98
C PHE A 8 12.23 -7.90 -15.00
N THR A 9 12.31 -9.19 -15.31
CA THR A 9 11.86 -10.29 -14.42
C THR A 9 12.73 -10.40 -13.16
N THR A 10 14.04 -10.20 -13.25
CA THR A 10 14.94 -10.15 -12.08
C THR A 10 14.56 -8.99 -11.16
N HIS A 11 14.31 -7.82 -11.74
CA HIS A 11 13.87 -6.63 -11.02
C HIS A 11 12.54 -6.85 -10.29
N ILE A 12 11.49 -7.38 -10.96
CA ILE A 12 10.23 -7.77 -10.31
C ILE A 12 10.45 -8.82 -9.21
N ALA A 13 11.23 -9.87 -9.48
CA ALA A 13 11.40 -10.98 -8.54
C ALA A 13 12.07 -10.53 -7.25
N VAL A 14 13.21 -9.84 -7.34
CA VAL A 14 13.93 -9.32 -6.16
C VAL A 14 13.11 -8.22 -5.49
N GLY A 15 12.48 -7.32 -6.25
CA GLY A 15 11.57 -6.31 -5.72
C GLY A 15 10.37 -6.89 -4.96
N THR A 16 9.83 -8.03 -5.40
CA THR A 16 8.76 -8.76 -4.71
C THR A 16 9.25 -9.37 -3.41
N VAL A 17 10.45 -9.97 -3.39
CA VAL A 17 11.05 -10.52 -2.16
C VAL A 17 11.34 -9.41 -1.15
N VAL A 18 11.95 -8.30 -1.58
CA VAL A 18 12.27 -7.15 -0.69
C VAL A 18 11.00 -6.49 -0.18
N SER A 19 10.00 -6.24 -1.05
CA SER A 19 8.72 -5.64 -0.63
C SER A 19 7.94 -6.57 0.30
N GLY A 20 7.98 -7.89 0.06
CA GLY A 20 7.36 -8.89 0.94
C GLY A 20 8.03 -8.97 2.31
N ALA A 21 9.36 -8.91 2.37
CA ALA A 21 10.10 -8.85 3.63
C ALA A 21 9.83 -7.54 4.41
N LEU A 22 9.69 -6.41 3.72
CA LEU A 22 9.30 -5.15 4.33
C LEU A 22 7.83 -5.18 4.82
N ALA A 23 6.94 -5.87 4.09
CA ALA A 23 5.56 -6.10 4.49
C ALA A 23 5.47 -6.94 5.77
N THR A 24 6.20 -8.05 5.87
CA THR A 24 6.19 -8.86 7.10
C THR A 24 6.81 -8.12 8.28
N LEU A 25 7.85 -7.31 8.07
CA LEU A 25 8.45 -6.47 9.12
C LEU A 25 7.47 -5.41 9.66
N THR A 26 6.79 -4.69 8.76
CA THR A 26 5.82 -3.64 9.14
C THR A 26 4.54 -4.21 9.75
N LEU A 27 4.13 -5.41 9.35
CA LEU A 27 3.06 -6.16 10.00
C LEU A 27 3.46 -6.62 11.42
N ALA A 28 4.67 -7.16 11.59
CA ALA A 28 5.19 -7.57 12.91
C ALA A 28 5.25 -6.38 13.89
N ALA A 29 5.75 -5.24 13.42
CA ALA A 29 5.81 -3.98 14.18
C ALA A 29 4.43 -3.31 14.38
N ASN A 30 3.32 -3.87 13.86
CA ASN A 30 1.96 -3.33 13.95
C ASN A 30 1.81 -1.89 13.37
N VAL A 31 2.64 -1.56 12.36
CA VAL A 31 2.68 -0.23 11.72
C VAL A 31 1.45 0.04 10.86
N VAL A 32 0.90 -1.02 10.24
CA VAL A 32 -0.16 -0.90 9.24
C VAL A 32 -1.24 -1.97 9.44
N ALA A 33 -2.50 -1.58 9.23
CA ALA A 33 -3.61 -2.53 9.17
C ALA A 33 -3.44 -3.52 8.00
N PRO A 34 -3.74 -4.83 8.17
CA PRO A 34 -3.59 -5.84 7.11
C PRO A 34 -4.26 -5.48 5.79
N GLU A 35 -5.41 -4.78 5.84
CA GLU A 35 -6.17 -4.27 4.70
C GLU A 35 -5.35 -3.36 3.76
N ASN A 36 -4.38 -2.63 4.31
CA ASN A 36 -3.52 -1.71 3.55
C ASN A 36 -2.20 -2.37 3.12
N LEU A 37 -1.84 -3.51 3.71
CA LEU A 37 -0.55 -4.17 3.51
C LEU A 37 -0.33 -4.57 2.04
N VAL A 38 -1.36 -5.10 1.38
CA VAL A 38 -1.30 -5.47 -0.04
C VAL A 38 -1.01 -4.25 -0.92
N ALA A 39 -1.68 -3.12 -0.66
CA ALA A 39 -1.51 -1.90 -1.44
C ALA A 39 -0.10 -1.30 -1.30
N VAL A 40 0.43 -1.19 -0.08
CA VAL A 40 1.81 -0.69 0.14
C VAL A 40 2.86 -1.66 -0.41
N THR A 41 2.64 -2.98 -0.29
CA THR A 41 3.52 -3.99 -0.89
C THR A 41 3.57 -3.86 -2.41
N MET A 42 2.41 -3.72 -3.06
CA MET A 42 2.34 -3.48 -4.51
C MET A 42 3.04 -2.19 -4.93
N ALA A 43 2.99 -1.11 -4.12
CA ALA A 43 3.74 0.11 -4.40
C ALA A 43 5.27 -0.14 -4.40
N GLY A 44 5.78 -0.98 -3.50
CA GLY A 44 7.19 -1.39 -3.49
C GLY A 44 7.58 -2.23 -4.70
N VAL A 45 6.74 -3.21 -5.09
CA VAL A 45 6.99 -4.01 -6.30
C VAL A 45 6.97 -3.13 -7.55
N LEU A 46 6.03 -2.19 -7.66
CA LEU A 46 6.01 -1.23 -8.76
C LEU A 46 7.27 -0.34 -8.76
N GLY A 47 7.74 0.10 -7.59
CA GLY A 47 9.00 0.84 -7.45
C GLY A 47 10.20 0.10 -8.01
N SER A 48 10.26 -1.23 -7.83
CA SER A 48 11.36 -2.07 -8.34
C SER A 48 11.47 -2.17 -9.87
N VAL A 49 10.49 -1.67 -10.62
CA VAL A 49 10.51 -1.60 -12.08
C VAL A 49 10.26 -0.20 -12.63
N LEU A 50 9.98 0.79 -11.77
CA LEU A 50 9.63 2.13 -12.19
C LEU A 50 10.77 2.91 -12.90
N PRO A 51 12.08 2.70 -12.64
CA PRO A 51 13.15 3.36 -13.40
C PRO A 51 13.17 2.96 -14.88
N ASP A 52 12.88 1.68 -15.17
CA ASP A 52 12.80 1.07 -16.51
C ASP A 52 11.69 1.67 -17.40
N ILE A 53 10.85 2.56 -16.88
CA ILE A 53 9.83 3.26 -17.66
C ILE A 53 10.44 4.13 -18.78
N ASP A 54 11.74 4.50 -18.68
CA ASP A 54 12.48 5.26 -19.71
C ASP A 54 12.96 4.44 -20.91
N LEU A 55 12.83 3.11 -20.88
CA LEU A 55 13.20 2.20 -21.97
C LEU A 55 12.37 2.43 -23.24
N LYS A 56 12.99 3.08 -24.22
CA LYS A 56 12.41 3.33 -25.54
C LYS A 56 12.06 2.02 -26.25
N ASP A 57 10.80 1.93 -26.69
CA ASP A 57 10.23 0.84 -27.49
C ASP A 57 10.34 -0.58 -26.91
N SER A 58 10.43 -0.72 -25.59
CA SER A 58 10.43 -2.03 -24.93
C SER A 58 9.00 -2.58 -24.71
N ARG A 59 8.86 -3.92 -24.65
CA ARG A 59 7.59 -4.57 -24.24
C ARG A 59 7.25 -4.26 -22.77
N PRO A 60 8.20 -4.24 -21.82
CA PRO A 60 7.94 -3.84 -20.43
C PRO A 60 7.43 -2.41 -20.25
N SER A 61 8.10 -1.38 -20.78
CA SER A 61 7.66 0.02 -20.61
C SER A 61 6.26 0.25 -21.18
N ARG A 62 5.93 -0.35 -22.33
CA ARG A 62 4.58 -0.34 -22.89
C ARG A 62 3.54 -1.02 -22.01
N ALA A 63 3.90 -2.10 -21.29
CA ALA A 63 3.03 -2.76 -20.32
C ALA A 63 2.84 -1.91 -19.05
N MET A 64 3.88 -1.21 -18.58
CA MET A 64 3.79 -0.29 -17.45
C MET A 64 2.86 0.88 -17.74
N PHE A 65 3.02 1.56 -18.89
CA PHE A 65 2.09 2.62 -19.30
C PHE A 65 0.67 2.10 -19.51
N ALA A 66 0.48 0.86 -19.96
CA ALA A 66 -0.84 0.23 -20.02
C ALA A 66 -1.47 0.03 -18.63
N GLY A 67 -0.70 -0.47 -17.67
CA GLY A 67 -1.14 -0.66 -16.28
C GLY A 67 -1.49 0.67 -15.60
N LEU A 68 -0.61 1.68 -15.73
CA LEU A 68 -0.86 3.03 -15.23
C LEU A 68 -2.10 3.66 -15.88
N ALA A 69 -2.29 3.49 -17.20
CA ALA A 69 -3.48 3.99 -17.88
C ALA A 69 -4.76 3.36 -17.34
N ILE A 70 -4.78 2.03 -17.13
CA ILE A 70 -5.93 1.34 -16.52
C ILE A 70 -6.17 1.87 -15.10
N PHE A 71 -5.13 1.93 -14.26
CA PHE A 71 -5.21 2.41 -12.88
C PHE A 71 -5.79 3.84 -12.80
N PHE A 72 -5.21 4.79 -13.53
CA PHE A 72 -5.68 6.18 -13.52
C PHE A 72 -7.09 6.33 -14.10
N SER A 73 -7.47 5.53 -15.10
CA SER A 73 -8.83 5.57 -15.65
C SER A 73 -9.88 5.16 -14.62
N PHE A 74 -9.62 4.09 -13.87
CA PHE A 74 -10.50 3.67 -12.78
C PHE A 74 -10.46 4.64 -11.59
N ALA A 75 -9.29 5.18 -11.23
CA ALA A 75 -9.19 6.20 -10.19
C ALA A 75 -10.04 7.45 -10.53
N VAL A 76 -9.90 7.99 -11.75
CA VAL A 76 -10.73 9.10 -12.24
C VAL A 76 -12.21 8.73 -12.24
N LEU A 77 -12.59 7.56 -12.76
CA LEU A 77 -13.99 7.11 -12.80
C LEU A 77 -14.59 7.03 -11.39
N PHE A 78 -13.90 6.44 -10.40
CA PHE A 78 -14.41 6.33 -9.04
C PHE A 78 -14.44 7.68 -8.29
N THR A 79 -13.44 8.56 -8.50
CA THR A 79 -13.44 9.92 -7.94
C THR A 79 -14.54 10.81 -8.54
N ALA A 80 -14.93 10.55 -9.80
CA ALA A 80 -15.96 11.27 -10.52
C ALA A 80 -17.38 10.68 -10.36
N ALA A 81 -17.49 9.42 -9.90
CA ALA A 81 -18.71 8.59 -9.99
C ALA A 81 -20.00 9.22 -9.44
N THR A 82 -19.90 10.06 -8.42
CA THR A 82 -21.06 10.70 -7.76
C THR A 82 -21.36 12.12 -8.28
N LYS A 83 -20.57 12.63 -9.24
CA LYS A 83 -20.63 14.03 -9.71
C LYS A 83 -21.10 14.18 -11.16
N PHE A 84 -21.07 13.10 -11.94
CA PHE A 84 -21.30 13.12 -13.38
C PHE A 84 -22.21 11.97 -13.82
N SER A 85 -22.85 12.11 -14.99
CA SER A 85 -23.67 11.06 -15.59
C SER A 85 -22.82 9.88 -16.08
N ILE A 86 -23.46 8.71 -16.30
CA ILE A 86 -22.79 7.49 -16.78
C ILE A 86 -22.04 7.74 -18.11
N ALA A 87 -22.61 8.53 -19.02
CA ALA A 87 -21.99 8.87 -20.30
C ALA A 87 -20.72 9.71 -20.12
N GLU A 88 -20.76 10.73 -19.24
CA GLU A 88 -19.59 11.54 -18.90
C GLU A 88 -18.51 10.69 -18.20
N LEU A 89 -18.89 9.76 -17.32
CA LEU A 89 -17.95 8.83 -16.69
C LEU A 89 -17.27 7.90 -17.69
N TRP A 90 -17.98 7.42 -18.72
CA TRP A 90 -17.40 6.63 -19.80
C TRP A 90 -16.41 7.46 -20.63
N ILE A 91 -16.74 8.73 -20.93
CA ILE A 91 -15.85 9.67 -21.63
C ILE A 91 -14.61 9.96 -20.79
N LEU A 92 -14.75 10.23 -19.48
CA LEU A 92 -13.62 10.47 -18.57
C LEU A 92 -12.73 9.22 -18.42
N TRP A 93 -13.31 8.04 -18.28
CA TRP A 93 -12.59 6.77 -18.16
C TRP A 93 -11.83 6.43 -19.45
N LEU A 94 -12.51 6.41 -20.60
CA LEU A 94 -11.89 6.10 -21.89
C LEU A 94 -10.91 7.19 -22.33
N GLY A 95 -11.25 8.45 -22.08
CA GLY A 95 -10.38 9.60 -22.33
C GLY A 95 -9.09 9.51 -21.53
N THR A 96 -9.17 9.22 -20.23
CA THR A 96 -7.99 8.99 -19.37
C THR A 96 -7.16 7.80 -19.86
N LEU A 97 -7.83 6.70 -20.25
CA LEU A 97 -7.16 5.49 -20.74
C LEU A 97 -6.32 5.80 -21.98
N LEU A 98 -6.92 6.45 -22.99
CA LEU A 98 -6.24 6.80 -24.24
C LEU A 98 -5.16 7.87 -24.01
N LEU A 99 -5.46 8.88 -23.18
CA LEU A 99 -4.53 9.96 -22.85
C LEU A 99 -3.28 9.44 -22.16
N VAL A 100 -3.40 8.58 -21.15
CA VAL A 100 -2.23 8.03 -20.43
C VAL A 100 -1.51 6.97 -21.28
N ARG A 101 -2.26 6.05 -21.91
CA ARG A 101 -1.67 4.94 -22.68
C ARG A 101 -0.90 5.39 -23.91
N TYR A 102 -1.39 6.41 -24.62
CA TYR A 102 -0.82 6.85 -25.89
C TYR A 102 -0.26 8.28 -25.82
N GLY A 103 -1.01 9.22 -25.26
CA GLY A 103 -0.58 10.63 -25.14
C GLY A 103 0.64 10.79 -24.23
N LEU A 104 0.50 10.41 -22.96
CA LEU A 104 1.58 10.50 -21.97
C LEU A 104 2.76 9.61 -22.38
N HIS A 105 2.53 8.37 -22.81
CA HIS A 105 3.58 7.50 -23.36
C HIS A 105 4.37 8.18 -24.50
N MET A 106 3.69 8.81 -25.46
CA MET A 106 4.35 9.46 -26.60
C MET A 106 5.16 10.69 -26.17
N VAL A 107 4.58 11.57 -25.34
CA VAL A 107 5.26 12.76 -24.83
C VAL A 107 6.46 12.36 -23.98
N PHE A 108 6.28 11.37 -23.10
CA PHE A 108 7.31 10.84 -22.22
C PHE A 108 8.53 10.34 -23.00
N HIS A 109 8.36 9.48 -24.01
CA HIS A 109 9.48 8.93 -24.77
C HIS A 109 10.16 9.95 -25.72
N ARG A 110 9.50 11.09 -26.02
CA ARG A 110 10.12 12.23 -26.72
C ARG A 110 11.05 13.03 -25.80
N ILE A 111 10.69 13.19 -24.52
CA ILE A 111 11.49 13.96 -23.54
C ILE A 111 12.49 13.10 -22.76
N SER A 112 12.21 11.80 -22.58
CA SER A 112 13.08 10.91 -21.83
C SER A 112 14.34 10.57 -22.62
N VAL A 113 15.46 10.51 -21.91
CA VAL A 113 16.71 9.91 -22.36
C VAL A 113 16.83 8.59 -21.60
N HIS A 114 17.10 7.50 -22.29
CA HIS A 114 17.24 6.18 -21.65
C HIS A 114 18.48 6.18 -20.73
N ARG A 115 18.34 5.66 -19.50
CA ARG A 115 19.32 5.82 -18.41
C ARG A 115 19.63 7.30 -18.09
N GLY A 116 18.60 8.14 -18.22
CA GLY A 116 18.65 9.56 -17.88
C GLY A 116 18.25 9.81 -16.42
N ILE A 117 17.56 10.92 -16.16
CA ILE A 117 17.14 11.33 -14.81
C ILE A 117 16.28 10.30 -14.05
N TRP A 118 15.63 9.36 -14.75
CA TRP A 118 14.85 8.27 -14.12
C TRP A 118 15.72 7.22 -13.44
N HIS A 119 17.01 7.13 -13.76
CA HIS A 119 17.98 6.32 -13.03
C HIS A 119 18.72 7.21 -12.00
N SER A 120 17.97 7.81 -11.07
CA SER A 120 18.51 8.68 -10.01
C SER A 120 17.73 8.60 -8.70
N ILE A 121 18.39 8.95 -7.60
CA ILE A 121 17.77 9.03 -6.28
C ILE A 121 16.73 10.18 -6.24
N LEU A 122 16.92 11.26 -7.00
CA LEU A 122 15.92 12.34 -7.10
C LEU A 122 14.61 11.84 -7.71
N ALA A 123 14.69 11.00 -8.75
CA ALA A 123 13.49 10.36 -9.32
C ALA A 123 12.86 9.35 -8.35
N ALA A 124 13.66 8.61 -7.57
CA ALA A 124 13.16 7.77 -6.49
C ALA A 124 12.35 8.57 -5.45
N VAL A 125 12.87 9.73 -5.01
CA VAL A 125 12.17 10.64 -4.08
C VAL A 125 10.90 11.21 -4.73
N PHE A 126 10.95 11.64 -5.98
CA PHE A 126 9.76 12.09 -6.72
C PHE A 126 8.67 11.01 -6.74
N CYS A 127 9.02 9.78 -7.11
CA CYS A 127 8.08 8.65 -7.16
C CYS A 127 7.52 8.29 -5.78
N ALA A 128 8.32 8.38 -4.72
CA ALA A 128 7.88 8.17 -3.34
C ALA A 128 6.83 9.20 -2.90
N VAL A 129 7.10 10.49 -3.11
CA VAL A 129 6.16 11.58 -2.78
C VAL A 129 4.90 11.52 -3.65
N ALA A 130 5.04 11.27 -4.96
CA ALA A 130 3.91 11.09 -5.87
C ALA A 130 3.03 9.90 -5.46
N THR A 131 3.63 8.81 -4.95
CA THR A 131 2.88 7.67 -4.41
C THR A 131 2.11 8.05 -3.14
N ALA A 132 2.70 8.83 -2.22
CA ALA A 132 1.98 9.34 -1.06
C ALA A 132 0.80 10.25 -1.45
N VAL A 133 0.98 11.13 -2.46
CA VAL A 133 -0.10 11.95 -3.05
C VAL A 133 -1.22 11.06 -3.62
N VAL A 134 -0.89 10.01 -4.38
CA VAL A 134 -1.89 9.07 -4.93
C VAL A 134 -2.62 8.30 -3.82
N PHE A 135 -1.92 7.81 -2.80
CA PHE A 135 -2.56 7.09 -1.69
C PHE A 135 -3.52 7.98 -0.89
N GLN A 136 -3.14 9.23 -0.62
CA GLN A 136 -3.98 10.18 0.10
C GLN A 136 -5.20 10.59 -0.74
N HIS A 137 -5.00 11.05 -1.98
CA HIS A 137 -6.04 11.74 -2.76
C HIS A 137 -6.85 10.85 -3.70
N MET A 138 -6.26 9.75 -4.21
CA MET A 138 -6.95 8.81 -5.11
C MET A 138 -7.46 7.56 -4.39
N LEU A 139 -6.74 7.06 -3.38
CA LEU A 139 -7.11 5.86 -2.61
C LEU A 139 -7.74 6.19 -1.24
N ASN A 140 -7.88 7.48 -0.91
CA ASN A 140 -8.46 8.00 0.33
C ASN A 140 -7.87 7.36 1.61
N LYS A 141 -6.57 7.08 1.61
CA LYS A 141 -5.85 6.49 2.75
C LYS A 141 -5.35 7.58 3.71
N PRO A 142 -5.21 7.28 5.02
CA PRO A 142 -4.67 8.25 5.98
C PRO A 142 -3.18 8.52 5.72
N ALA A 143 -2.72 9.70 6.13
CA ALA A 143 -1.38 10.23 5.83
C ALA A 143 -0.23 9.26 6.18
N GLY A 144 -0.30 8.58 7.33
CA GLY A 144 0.69 7.57 7.72
C GLY A 144 0.79 6.38 6.76
N VAL A 145 -0.36 5.87 6.28
CA VAL A 145 -0.41 4.78 5.28
C VAL A 145 0.05 5.27 3.90
N ALA A 146 -0.27 6.53 3.56
CA ALA A 146 0.18 7.14 2.32
C ALA A 146 1.71 7.30 2.26
N TRP A 147 2.33 7.81 3.32
CA TRP A 147 3.78 7.88 3.45
C TRP A 147 4.44 6.50 3.55
N LEU A 148 3.78 5.51 4.17
CA LEU A 148 4.27 4.13 4.14
C LEU A 148 4.28 3.55 2.71
N GLY A 149 3.24 3.79 1.92
CA GLY A 149 3.23 3.44 0.49
C GLY A 149 4.35 4.12 -0.29
N GLY A 150 4.61 5.40 0.00
CA GLY A 150 5.76 6.14 -0.53
C GLY A 150 7.11 5.55 -0.11
N ALA A 151 7.26 5.11 1.13
CA ALA A 151 8.48 4.47 1.63
C ALA A 151 8.72 3.10 0.98
N PHE A 152 7.67 2.28 0.79
CA PHE A 152 7.76 1.04 0.03
C PHE A 152 8.19 1.29 -1.42
N MET A 153 7.53 2.23 -2.11
CA MET A 153 7.91 2.69 -3.45
C MET A 153 9.40 3.08 -3.51
N PHE A 154 9.88 3.88 -2.55
CA PHE A 154 11.27 4.31 -2.46
C PHE A 154 12.24 3.14 -2.30
N VAL A 155 11.96 2.20 -1.37
CA VAL A 155 12.80 1.01 -1.15
C VAL A 155 12.83 0.10 -2.39
N GLY A 156 11.68 -0.08 -3.06
CA GLY A 156 11.62 -0.78 -4.34
C GLY A 156 12.49 -0.12 -5.41
N TYR A 157 12.40 1.20 -5.54
CA TYR A 157 13.20 1.98 -6.48
C TYR A 157 14.71 1.90 -6.20
N LEU A 158 15.11 1.99 -4.92
CA LEU A 158 16.50 1.79 -4.52
C LEU A 158 16.97 0.35 -4.78
N THR A 159 16.09 -0.65 -4.61
CA THR A 159 16.40 -2.05 -4.95
C THR A 159 16.72 -2.18 -6.43
N HIS A 160 15.96 -1.52 -7.31
CA HIS A 160 16.26 -1.46 -8.75
C HIS A 160 17.62 -0.81 -9.02
N LEU A 161 17.86 0.41 -8.53
CA LEU A 161 19.15 1.10 -8.75
C LEU A 161 20.35 0.30 -8.21
N THR A 162 20.16 -0.42 -7.10
CA THR A 162 21.20 -1.28 -6.51
C THR A 162 21.46 -2.52 -7.35
N LEU A 163 20.42 -3.16 -7.89
CA LEU A 163 20.55 -4.28 -8.82
C LEU A 163 21.27 -3.84 -10.10
N ASP A 164 20.85 -2.73 -10.70
CA ASP A 164 21.43 -2.23 -11.94
C ASP A 164 22.91 -1.83 -11.75
N GLU A 165 23.28 -1.31 -10.57
CA GLU A 165 24.68 -1.08 -10.19
C GLU A 165 25.45 -2.41 -10.02
N ILE A 166 24.95 -3.36 -9.22
CA ILE A 166 25.60 -4.67 -8.97
C ILE A 166 25.82 -5.46 -10.27
N TYR A 167 24.85 -5.48 -11.19
CA TYR A 167 24.97 -6.17 -12.48
C TYR A 167 25.73 -5.36 -13.54
N SER A 168 25.96 -4.05 -13.35
CA SER A 168 26.91 -3.29 -14.17
C SER A 168 28.37 -3.59 -13.82
N VAL A 169 28.61 -4.04 -12.58
CA VAL A 169 29.89 -4.51 -12.08
C VAL A 169 30.04 -5.98 -12.48
N ASP A 170 31.01 -6.24 -13.34
CA ASP A 170 31.23 -7.57 -13.90
C ASP A 170 31.83 -8.49 -12.82
N VAL A 171 30.99 -9.14 -12.02
CA VAL A 171 31.41 -10.08 -10.97
C VAL A 171 31.97 -11.38 -11.58
N MET A 172 31.73 -11.63 -12.86
CA MET A 172 32.15 -12.85 -13.57
C MET A 172 33.39 -12.67 -14.45
N ASP A 173 33.80 -11.43 -14.78
CA ASP A 173 35.08 -11.18 -15.43
C ASP A 173 35.80 -9.93 -14.91
N THR A 174 37.12 -10.03 -14.75
CA THR A 174 37.97 -9.27 -13.82
C THR A 174 38.23 -7.78 -14.17
N ARG A 175 37.18 -6.98 -14.42
CA ARG A 175 37.30 -5.52 -14.64
C ARG A 175 36.24 -4.70 -13.92
N LEU A 176 36.68 -3.93 -12.91
CA LEU A 176 35.96 -2.74 -12.45
C LEU A 176 35.78 -1.77 -13.63
N LYS A 177 34.56 -1.69 -14.17
CA LYS A 177 34.18 -0.60 -15.07
C LYS A 177 34.15 0.71 -14.29
N SER A 178 34.67 1.77 -14.91
CA SER A 178 34.72 3.13 -14.34
C SER A 178 33.34 3.77 -14.07
N SER A 179 32.25 3.03 -14.25
CA SER A 179 30.87 3.43 -14.00
C SER A 179 30.37 3.10 -12.58
N PHE A 180 31.20 2.52 -11.71
CA PHE A 180 30.80 2.24 -10.32
C PHE A 180 30.28 3.53 -9.62
N GLY A 181 29.03 3.49 -9.13
CA GLY A 181 28.32 4.62 -8.53
C GLY A 181 27.58 5.53 -9.53
N THR A 182 27.30 5.04 -10.75
CA THR A 182 26.54 5.81 -11.76
C THR A 182 25.03 5.70 -11.58
N ALA A 183 24.51 4.58 -11.06
CA ALA A 183 23.06 4.38 -10.90
C ALA A 183 22.51 5.03 -9.62
N LEU A 184 23.32 5.14 -8.57
CA LEU A 184 22.98 5.86 -7.32
C LEU A 184 23.27 7.37 -7.38
N LYS A 185 23.27 7.97 -8.57
CA LYS A 185 23.42 9.42 -8.70
C LYS A 185 22.23 10.14 -8.06
N PHE A 186 22.53 11.14 -7.23
CA PHE A 186 21.51 12.08 -6.74
C PHE A 186 20.98 12.98 -7.87
N PHE A 187 21.85 13.38 -8.81
CA PHE A 187 21.51 14.26 -9.93
C PHE A 187 22.22 13.83 -11.20
N ASP A 188 21.55 13.95 -12.35
CA ASP A 188 22.21 13.84 -13.65
C ASP A 188 22.80 15.19 -14.06
N HIS A 189 24.11 15.34 -13.80
CA HIS A 189 24.89 16.51 -14.20
C HIS A 189 25.03 16.65 -15.73
N ARG A 190 24.82 15.59 -16.52
CA ARG A 190 24.92 15.65 -17.99
C ARG A 190 23.68 16.28 -18.62
N HIS A 191 22.53 16.19 -17.95
CA HIS A 191 21.26 16.75 -18.41
C HIS A 191 20.66 17.68 -17.34
N PHE A 192 21.38 18.76 -17.01
CA PHE A 192 21.01 19.70 -15.95
C PHE A 192 19.55 20.21 -16.04
N TYR A 193 19.03 20.46 -17.25
CA TYR A 193 17.64 20.87 -17.44
C TYR A 193 16.62 19.78 -17.05
N ALA A 194 16.92 18.51 -17.30
CA ALA A 194 16.06 17.38 -16.89
C ALA A 194 16.12 17.18 -15.37
N SER A 195 17.32 17.33 -14.78
CA SER A 195 17.53 17.37 -13.33
C SER A 195 16.75 18.49 -12.64
N LEU A 196 16.77 19.71 -13.21
CA LEU A 196 16.02 20.86 -12.70
C LEU A 196 14.50 20.67 -12.85
N GLY A 197 14.05 20.13 -13.98
CA GLY A 197 12.64 19.79 -14.20
C GLY A 197 12.13 18.74 -13.21
N MET A 198 12.92 17.70 -12.95
CA MET A 198 12.61 16.69 -11.93
C MET A 198 12.57 17.32 -10.53
N ALA A 199 13.56 18.14 -10.15
CA ALA A 199 13.58 18.82 -8.85
C ALA A 199 12.35 19.73 -8.65
N ALA A 200 11.95 20.49 -9.68
CA ALA A 200 10.75 21.30 -9.65
C ALA A 200 9.48 20.45 -9.53
N ALA A 201 9.41 19.29 -10.21
CA ALA A 201 8.32 18.33 -10.07
C ALA A 201 8.26 17.71 -8.66
N THR A 202 9.41 17.39 -8.05
CA THR A 202 9.50 16.92 -6.66
C THR A 202 9.01 17.98 -5.68
N LEU A 203 9.42 19.24 -5.85
CA LEU A 203 8.93 20.34 -5.00
C LEU A 203 7.41 20.55 -5.16
N GLY A 204 6.89 20.51 -6.39
CA GLY A 204 5.45 20.57 -6.64
C GLY A 204 4.68 19.40 -6.00
N ALA A 205 5.23 18.18 -6.07
CA ALA A 205 4.65 17.01 -5.41
C ALA A 205 4.67 17.14 -3.88
N ILE A 206 5.73 17.69 -3.29
CA ILE A 206 5.85 17.95 -1.85
C ILE A 206 4.79 18.97 -1.39
N VAL A 207 4.54 20.04 -2.15
CA VAL A 207 3.50 21.04 -1.82
C VAL A 207 2.09 20.43 -1.77
N VAL A 208 1.81 19.38 -2.56
CA VAL A 208 0.52 18.67 -2.58
C VAL A 208 0.50 17.44 -1.65
N SER A 209 1.65 17.09 -1.05
CA SER A 209 1.82 15.89 -0.24
C SER A 209 1.11 15.97 1.13
N PRO A 210 0.64 14.83 1.68
CA PRO A 210 0.04 14.80 3.01
C PRO A 210 1.07 15.17 4.10
N PRO A 211 0.63 15.68 5.26
CA PRO A 211 1.53 16.03 6.36
C PRO A 211 2.32 14.82 6.85
N THR A 212 3.63 15.01 7.07
CA THR A 212 4.59 13.94 7.40
C THR A 212 4.61 13.56 8.88
N ASN A 213 4.09 14.41 9.77
CA ASN A 213 4.13 14.24 11.23
C ASN A 213 3.65 12.84 11.67
N THR A 214 2.44 12.42 11.27
CA THR A 214 1.88 11.10 11.65
C THR A 214 2.75 9.91 11.27
N PHE A 215 3.57 10.02 10.21
CA PHE A 215 4.48 8.97 9.78
C PHE A 215 5.80 8.99 10.58
N VAL A 216 6.37 10.18 10.81
CA VAL A 216 7.61 10.36 11.59
C VAL A 216 7.38 10.04 13.07
N ASP A 217 6.27 10.50 13.64
CA ASP A 217 5.84 10.22 15.02
C ASP A 217 5.57 8.72 15.20
N GLY A 218 4.97 8.07 14.19
CA GLY A 218 4.84 6.62 14.13
C GLY A 218 6.20 5.93 14.20
N LEU A 219 7.08 6.19 13.22
CA LEU A 219 8.39 5.53 13.06
C LEU A 219 9.34 5.74 14.26
N SER A 220 9.24 6.87 14.95
CA SER A 220 10.05 7.22 16.13
C SER A 220 9.45 6.72 17.46
N SER A 221 8.22 6.20 17.47
CA SER A 221 7.58 5.72 18.70
C SER A 221 8.22 4.44 19.23
N ARG A 222 8.48 4.39 20.55
CA ARG A 222 9.06 3.22 21.22
C ARG A 222 8.19 1.97 21.11
N SER A 223 6.88 2.14 20.98
CA SER A 223 5.89 1.06 20.83
C SER A 223 6.08 0.25 19.54
N LEU A 224 6.53 0.85 18.44
CA LEU A 224 6.87 0.08 17.24
C LEU A 224 8.07 -0.85 17.49
N TRP A 225 9.11 -0.32 18.12
CA TRP A 225 10.35 -1.05 18.36
C TRP A 225 10.16 -2.18 19.37
N SER A 226 9.39 -1.96 20.45
CA SER A 226 9.05 -3.01 21.39
C SER A 226 8.08 -4.06 20.81
N GLY A 227 7.16 -3.66 19.92
CA GLY A 227 6.29 -4.58 19.17
C GLY A 227 7.06 -5.44 18.16
N LEU A 228 8.05 -4.85 17.50
CA LEU A 228 8.96 -5.57 16.61
C LEU A 228 9.81 -6.57 17.40
N GLU A 229 10.48 -6.15 18.47
CA GLU A 229 11.30 -7.02 19.33
C GLU A 229 10.49 -8.24 19.84
N GLN A 230 9.22 -8.01 20.23
CA GLN A 230 8.29 -9.07 20.67
C GLN A 230 7.94 -10.11 19.62
N ARG A 231 8.02 -9.76 18.33
CA ARG A 231 7.58 -10.62 17.21
C ARG A 231 8.71 -11.03 16.28
N LEU A 232 9.93 -10.53 16.49
CA LEU A 232 11.11 -10.89 15.71
C LEU A 232 11.56 -12.33 15.96
N LEU A 233 11.40 -12.81 17.20
CA LEU A 233 11.76 -14.16 17.63
C LEU A 233 10.59 -14.80 18.42
N PRO A 234 10.33 -16.11 18.26
CA PRO A 234 9.26 -16.77 19.00
C PRO A 234 9.61 -16.88 20.50
N PRO A 235 8.68 -16.54 21.40
CA PRO A 235 8.97 -16.40 22.83
C PRO A 235 9.33 -17.71 23.54
N ASP A 236 8.77 -18.85 23.09
CA ASP A 236 8.93 -20.15 23.74
C ASP A 236 9.39 -21.26 22.79
N LYS A 237 8.77 -21.37 21.60
CA LYS A 237 9.04 -22.46 20.64
C LYS A 237 9.08 -21.98 19.19
N TRP A 238 10.19 -22.28 18.51
CA TRP A 238 10.33 -22.14 17.08
C TRP A 238 9.41 -23.14 16.35
N PHE A 239 8.39 -22.62 15.67
CA PHE A 239 7.30 -23.38 15.03
C PHE A 239 6.63 -24.44 15.92
N GLY A 240 6.64 -24.27 17.25
CA GLY A 240 6.13 -25.26 18.20
C GLY A 240 7.02 -26.50 18.40
N LEU A 241 8.15 -26.61 17.69
CA LEU A 241 8.97 -27.82 17.57
C LEU A 241 10.32 -27.74 18.30
N VAL A 242 10.95 -26.57 18.35
CA VAL A 242 12.27 -26.37 18.97
C VAL A 242 12.18 -25.29 20.04
N GLU A 243 12.57 -25.59 21.27
CA GLU A 243 12.58 -24.60 22.37
C GLU A 243 13.63 -23.52 22.10
N THR A 244 13.25 -22.25 22.23
CA THR A 244 14.19 -21.14 22.07
C THR A 244 14.99 -20.94 23.37
N PRO A 245 16.32 -20.74 23.32
CA PRO A 245 17.08 -20.36 24.50
C PRO A 245 16.54 -19.03 25.05
N ARG A 246 16.11 -19.01 26.33
CA ARG A 246 15.62 -17.80 26.99
C ARG A 246 16.72 -16.73 27.08
N MET A 247 16.79 -15.88 26.07
CA MET A 247 17.44 -14.57 26.18
C MET A 247 16.64 -13.73 27.18
N ALA A 248 17.29 -13.26 28.23
CA ALA A 248 16.62 -12.61 29.36
C ALA A 248 15.95 -11.30 28.93
N ARG A 249 14.62 -11.30 28.93
CA ARG A 249 13.80 -10.16 28.53
C ARG A 249 13.50 -9.26 29.73
N ARG A 250 13.73 -7.96 29.58
CA ARG A 250 13.35 -6.94 30.57
C ARG A 250 11.88 -6.58 30.35
N ASN A 251 11.04 -6.85 31.36
CA ASN A 251 9.66 -6.40 31.36
C ASN A 251 9.63 -4.92 31.80
N ASP A 252 9.42 -4.02 30.84
CA ASP A 252 8.95 -2.67 31.14
C ASP A 252 7.45 -2.63 30.81
N ASP A 253 6.62 -2.91 31.82
CA ASP A 253 5.16 -2.71 31.77
C ASP A 253 4.87 -1.21 31.80
N ASP A 254 4.47 -0.62 30.66
CA ASP A 254 3.87 0.71 30.69
C ASP A 254 2.80 0.91 29.61
N LYS A 255 1.80 1.73 29.94
CA LYS A 255 0.48 1.72 29.28
C LYS A 255 0.55 2.24 27.85
N ALA A 256 0.03 1.46 26.91
CA ALA A 256 -0.10 1.84 25.51
C ALA A 256 -1.07 3.02 25.32
N THR A 257 -0.52 4.23 25.14
CA THR A 257 -1.26 5.38 24.60
C THR A 257 -1.29 5.26 23.07
N GLY A 258 -2.49 5.15 22.50
CA GLY A 258 -2.67 4.86 21.08
C GLY A 258 -2.16 5.97 20.15
N VAL A 259 -1.13 5.67 19.37
CA VAL A 259 -0.71 6.50 18.22
C VAL A 259 -1.54 6.05 17.01
N VAL A 260 -2.40 6.92 16.49
CA VAL A 260 -3.34 6.57 15.41
C VAL A 260 -2.65 6.61 14.05
N THR A 261 -1.91 5.54 13.72
CA THR A 261 -1.48 5.21 12.34
C THR A 261 -2.47 4.28 11.61
N GLY A 262 -3.63 3.98 12.24
CA GLY A 262 -4.58 2.98 11.76
C GLY A 262 -4.39 1.60 12.43
N SER A 263 -3.78 1.55 13.61
CA SER A 263 -3.64 0.35 14.42
C SER A 263 -4.99 -0.14 14.97
N VAL A 264 -5.16 -1.47 15.05
CA VAL A 264 -6.37 -2.12 15.58
C VAL A 264 -6.63 -1.75 17.05
N ASN A 265 -7.84 -1.27 17.34
CA ASN A 265 -8.37 -1.26 18.71
C ASN A 265 -8.72 -2.69 19.10
N GLN A 266 -7.95 -3.29 20.01
CA GLN A 266 -8.18 -4.65 20.47
C GLN A 266 -9.31 -4.67 21.53
N GLY A 267 -10.56 -4.76 21.05
CA GLY A 267 -11.73 -4.99 21.89
C GLY A 267 -11.65 -6.35 22.57
N ALA A 268 -12.04 -6.41 23.85
CA ALA A 268 -11.84 -7.57 24.71
C ALA A 268 -12.56 -8.84 24.22
N VAL A 269 -11.83 -9.95 24.19
CA VAL A 269 -12.38 -11.30 24.26
C VAL A 269 -11.91 -11.90 25.59
N THR A 270 -12.77 -11.83 26.60
CA THR A 270 -12.57 -12.51 27.88
C THR A 270 -13.19 -13.89 27.82
N GLU A 271 -12.41 -14.91 27.47
CA GLU A 271 -12.75 -16.30 27.78
C GLU A 271 -12.04 -16.71 29.07
N ASN A 272 -12.80 -16.73 30.18
CA ASN A 272 -12.34 -17.34 31.42
C ASN A 272 -12.38 -18.87 31.29
N GLY A 273 -11.30 -19.53 31.73
CA GLY A 273 -11.24 -20.98 31.79
C GLY A 273 -12.17 -21.56 32.87
N SER A 274 -12.79 -22.69 32.51
CA SER A 274 -13.12 -23.84 33.35
C SER A 274 -13.15 -23.69 34.87
N ASP A 275 -14.31 -23.95 35.47
CA ASP A 275 -14.36 -24.73 36.72
C ASP A 275 -15.59 -25.66 36.73
N ALA A 276 -15.52 -26.75 37.49
CA ALA A 276 -16.37 -27.93 37.26
C ALA A 276 -17.46 -28.21 38.32
N GLY A 277 -18.67 -28.50 37.84
CA GLY A 277 -19.61 -29.47 38.43
C GLY A 277 -20.46 -29.05 39.65
N THR A 278 -21.79 -29.26 39.56
CA THR A 278 -22.62 -30.08 40.50
C THR A 278 -24.13 -29.81 40.34
N LEU A 279 -24.80 -30.73 39.65
CA LEU A 279 -26.10 -31.38 39.95
C LEU A 279 -27.38 -30.58 40.35
N ILE A 280 -28.46 -30.90 39.61
CA ILE A 280 -29.87 -31.14 40.04
C ILE A 280 -30.78 -29.92 40.34
N SER A 281 -31.74 -29.61 39.44
CA SER A 281 -33.19 -29.91 39.55
C SER A 281 -34.08 -28.98 38.70
N GLU A 282 -34.92 -29.55 37.82
CA GLU A 282 -36.25 -28.98 37.49
C GLU A 282 -37.28 -29.50 38.51
N PRO A 283 -38.40 -28.78 38.73
CA PRO A 283 -39.62 -29.15 38.00
C PRO A 283 -40.49 -27.97 37.52
N ALA A 284 -41.40 -28.25 36.60
CA ALA A 284 -42.33 -27.30 35.99
C ALA A 284 -43.62 -27.03 36.83
N SER A 285 -44.29 -25.91 36.55
CA SER A 285 -45.72 -25.70 36.80
C SER A 285 -46.34 -24.73 35.78
N THR A 286 -47.61 -24.96 35.43
CA THR A 286 -48.29 -24.42 34.23
C THR A 286 -49.42 -23.39 34.59
N PRO A 287 -50.42 -22.98 33.76
CA PRO A 287 -50.73 -21.55 33.58
C PRO A 287 -52.15 -21.10 33.97
N GLU A 288 -52.40 -19.78 34.00
CA GLU A 288 -53.74 -19.18 34.17
C GLU A 288 -53.73 -17.67 33.80
N ALA A 289 -54.82 -16.94 33.49
CA ALA A 289 -55.88 -17.13 32.48
C ALA A 289 -56.47 -15.74 32.10
N ILE A 290 -57.29 -15.65 31.03
CA ILE A 290 -57.93 -14.41 30.54
C ILE A 290 -59.30 -14.19 31.23
N PRO A 291 -59.83 -12.95 31.31
CA PRO A 291 -61.15 -12.72 30.71
C PRO A 291 -61.33 -11.40 29.92
N SER A 292 -62.30 -11.44 29.00
CA SER A 292 -62.93 -10.36 28.20
C SER A 292 -64.40 -10.17 28.75
N PRO A 293 -65.38 -9.40 28.20
CA PRO A 293 -65.44 -8.57 26.97
C PRO A 293 -66.25 -7.24 27.08
N ALA A 294 -66.69 -6.71 25.91
CA ALA A 294 -67.69 -5.64 25.66
C ALA A 294 -67.23 -4.17 25.83
N ASP A 295 -67.70 -3.17 25.07
CA ASP A 295 -68.89 -3.08 24.19
C ASP A 295 -68.63 -2.34 22.84
N THR A 296 -69.53 -2.53 21.87
CA THR A 296 -69.61 -1.78 20.60
C THR A 296 -70.93 -0.97 20.54
N PRO A 297 -71.08 0.01 19.63
CA PRO A 297 -72.01 -0.23 18.52
C PRO A 297 -71.58 0.32 17.15
N ALA A 298 -72.22 -0.21 16.08
CA ALA A 298 -72.03 0.15 14.67
C ALA A 298 -72.70 1.49 14.27
N VAL A 299 -72.50 2.07 13.08
CA VAL A 299 -73.27 1.87 11.80
C VAL A 299 -72.78 3.00 10.84
N SER A 300 -72.68 2.94 9.49
CA SER A 300 -73.08 2.02 8.40
C SER A 300 -72.04 1.98 7.24
N VAL A 301 -72.39 1.31 6.13
CA VAL A 301 -71.86 1.47 4.75
C VAL A 301 -73.09 1.66 3.82
N PRO A 302 -73.00 2.29 2.62
CA PRO A 302 -72.96 1.54 1.32
C PRO A 302 -71.85 2.04 0.37
N SER A 303 -71.13 1.18 -0.38
CA SER A 303 -71.36 0.77 -1.81
C SER A 303 -71.50 1.95 -2.80
N GLU A 304 -70.95 1.93 -4.03
CA GLU A 304 -71.07 0.84 -5.02
C GLU A 304 -70.17 0.99 -6.29
N ASN A 305 -69.74 -0.17 -6.83
CA ASN A 305 -69.37 -0.59 -8.21
C ASN A 305 -68.62 0.25 -9.28
N ALA A 306 -67.55 -0.41 -9.76
CA ALA A 306 -67.31 -0.90 -11.14
C ALA A 306 -66.88 0.01 -12.32
N SER A 307 -65.91 -0.55 -13.06
CA SER A 307 -65.45 -0.18 -14.40
C SER A 307 -66.52 -0.43 -15.50
N PRO A 308 -66.25 0.03 -16.73
CA PRO A 308 -65.65 -0.89 -17.71
C PRO A 308 -64.23 -0.50 -18.17
#